data_AF-A0A5Q0GTH7-F1
#
_entry.id   AF-A0A5Q0GTH7-F1
#
_cell.length_a   1.000
_cell.length_b   1.000
_cell.length_c   1.000
_cell.angle_alpha   90.00
_cell.angle_beta   90.00
_cell.angle_gamma   90.00
#
_symmetry.space_group_name_H-M   'P 1'
#
loop_
_entity.id
_entity.type
_entity.pdbx_description
1 polymer ?
#
loop_
_entity_poly.entity_id
_entity_poly.type
_entity_poly.pdbx_seq_one_letter_code
_entity_poly.pdbx_strand_id
1 'polypeptide(L)'
;MNKIRVLTLTVALLLTTTAAATAEEPRHAAGVSGSARVHYAYSPDDDIRFRFDAHAAPYSRPTPEAPGGLPTDARGTVRFSHARDGVTYTAEAEVDCLLTGGPVATLTAVLTGSSHGRLPIGARLGFSVLDGRPDRMGFSWGVADGTDLRPCLAPAPFAPVVEGGFRVRHGDLPPLP
;
A
#
# COMPACT_ATOMS: atom_id res chain seq x y z
N MET A 1 56.92 50.50 48.24
CA MET A 1 56.80 49.02 48.09
C MET A 1 55.42 48.61 48.56
N ASN A 2 54.50 48.27 47.66
CA ASN A 2 53.41 47.32 47.90
C ASN A 2 52.78 46.94 46.56
N LYS A 3 52.83 45.65 46.24
CA LYS A 3 52.36 45.06 44.97
C LYS A 3 50.89 44.67 45.13
N ILE A 4 49.99 45.26 44.35
CA ILE A 4 48.62 44.79 44.21
C ILE A 4 48.61 43.73 43.10
N ARG A 5 48.28 42.48 43.46
CA ARG A 5 48.11 41.38 42.51
C ARG A 5 46.69 41.42 41.96
N VAL A 6 46.58 41.65 40.65
CA VAL A 6 45.34 41.50 39.89
C VAL A 6 45.06 40.00 39.73
N LEU A 7 43.89 39.54 40.18
CA LEU A 7 43.42 38.18 39.95
C LEU A 7 42.49 38.21 38.72
N THR A 8 42.98 37.70 37.58
CA THR A 8 42.19 37.57 36.36
C THR A 8 41.31 36.32 36.48
N LEU A 9 39.99 36.50 36.52
CA LEU A 9 39.02 35.40 36.54
C LEU A 9 38.68 35.01 35.10
N THR A 10 39.21 33.89 34.61
CA THR A 10 38.90 33.35 33.29
C THR A 10 37.61 32.52 33.38
N VAL A 11 36.49 33.06 32.88
CA VAL A 11 35.23 32.32 32.77
C VAL A 11 35.29 31.49 31.48
N ALA A 12 35.41 30.17 31.61
CA ALA A 12 35.32 29.25 30.49
C ALA A 12 33.84 28.96 30.17
N LEU A 13 33.35 29.51 29.06
CA LEU A 13 31.99 29.27 28.57
C LEU A 13 31.95 27.93 27.81
N LEU A 14 31.45 26.88 28.46
CA LEU A 14 31.21 25.58 27.84
C LEU A 14 30.00 25.66 26.91
N LEU A 15 30.25 25.83 25.61
CA LEU A 15 29.23 25.74 24.57
C LEU A 15 28.91 24.25 24.32
N THR A 16 27.89 23.73 24.99
CA THR A 16 27.32 22.41 24.66
C THR A 16 26.49 22.54 23.39
N THR A 17 27.06 22.19 22.24
CA THR A 17 26.30 22.02 21.00
C THR A 17 25.54 20.70 21.07
N THR A 18 24.28 20.75 21.50
CA THR A 18 23.35 19.62 21.34
C THR A 18 23.04 19.47 19.86
N ALA A 19 23.62 18.46 19.21
CA ALA A 19 23.18 18.04 17.89
C ALA A 19 21.77 17.48 18.03
N ALA A 20 20.77 18.24 17.60
CA ALA A 20 19.42 17.73 17.45
C ALA A 20 19.45 16.66 16.35
N ALA A 21 19.32 15.40 16.74
CA ALA A 21 19.00 14.34 15.81
C ALA A 21 17.65 14.71 15.18
N THR A 22 17.66 15.13 13.92
CA THR A 22 16.44 15.18 13.12
C THR A 22 15.94 13.74 13.03
N ALA A 23 14.87 13.42 13.76
CA ALA A 23 14.10 12.23 13.47
C ALA A 23 13.75 12.31 11.98
N GLU A 24 14.32 11.40 11.20
CA GLU A 24 13.97 11.24 9.80
C GLU A 24 12.45 11.01 9.79
N GLU A 25 11.68 11.94 9.20
CA GLU A 25 10.26 11.71 8.97
C GLU A 25 10.13 10.32 8.34
N PRO A 26 9.15 9.49 8.76
CA PRO A 26 9.00 8.16 8.20
C PRO A 26 8.93 8.31 6.68
N ARG A 27 9.98 7.83 6.01
CA ARG A 27 10.09 7.80 4.54
C ARG A 27 8.75 7.31 4.05
N HIS A 28 8.06 8.14 3.28
CA HIS A 28 6.63 8.03 3.02
C HIS A 28 6.18 6.55 2.87
N ALA A 29 5.42 6.03 3.84
CA ALA A 29 5.07 4.60 3.90
C ALA A 29 4.48 4.09 2.57
N ALA A 30 4.77 2.86 2.14
CA ALA A 30 4.23 2.38 0.86
C ALA A 30 2.70 2.51 0.78
N GLY A 31 2.14 2.84 -0.39
CA GLY A 31 0.70 3.06 -0.53
C GLY A 31 0.18 2.99 -1.96
N VAL A 32 -1.11 2.68 -2.09
CA VAL A 32 -1.85 2.71 -3.36
C VAL A 32 -3.17 3.43 -3.13
N SER A 33 -3.48 4.38 -4.00
CA SER A 33 -4.76 5.10 -3.94
C SER A 33 -5.30 5.39 -5.33
N GLY A 34 -6.59 5.73 -5.41
CA GLY A 34 -7.23 6.20 -6.63
C GLY A 34 -8.39 5.32 -7.07
N SER A 35 -9.04 5.75 -8.15
CA SER A 35 -10.21 5.10 -8.73
C SER A 35 -10.08 5.11 -10.24
N ALA A 36 -10.32 3.98 -10.88
CA ALA A 36 -10.21 3.88 -12.33
C ALA A 36 -11.22 2.88 -12.90
N ARG A 37 -11.60 3.11 -14.16
CA ARG A 37 -12.24 2.13 -15.02
C ARG A 37 -11.18 1.44 -15.86
N VAL A 38 -11.27 0.12 -15.96
CA VAL A 38 -10.34 -0.69 -16.75
C VAL A 38 -11.03 -1.25 -17.99
N HIS A 39 -10.24 -1.48 -19.04
CA HIS A 39 -10.69 -2.29 -20.17
C HIS A 39 -10.30 -3.75 -19.93
N TYR A 40 -11.28 -4.64 -20.06
CA TYR A 40 -11.08 -6.08 -19.91
C TYR A 40 -11.45 -6.78 -21.23
N ALA A 41 -10.46 -7.45 -21.84
CA ALA A 41 -10.62 -8.00 -23.20
C ALA A 41 -11.75 -9.04 -23.33
N TYR A 42 -12.06 -9.77 -22.25
CA TYR A 42 -13.13 -10.78 -22.25
C TYR A 42 -14.51 -10.20 -21.94
N SER A 43 -14.60 -8.90 -21.62
CA SER A 43 -15.85 -8.17 -21.40
C SER A 43 -15.67 -6.70 -21.81
N PRO A 44 -15.43 -6.45 -23.12
CA PRO A 44 -14.95 -5.16 -23.60
C PRO A 44 -15.96 -4.02 -23.45
N ASP A 45 -17.26 -4.36 -23.38
CA ASP A 45 -18.38 -3.41 -23.29
C ASP A 45 -18.85 -3.15 -21.85
N ASP A 46 -18.30 -3.87 -20.87
CA ASP A 46 -18.71 -3.78 -19.47
C ASP A 46 -18.04 -2.58 -18.77
N ASP A 47 -18.73 -1.97 -17.79
CA ASP A 47 -18.13 -0.95 -16.92
C ASP A 47 -17.55 -1.62 -15.66
N ILE A 48 -16.22 -1.79 -15.66
CA ILE A 48 -15.48 -2.41 -14.57
C ILE A 48 -14.61 -1.36 -13.88
N ARG A 49 -14.90 -1.08 -12.61
CA ARG A 49 -14.20 -0.05 -11.82
C ARG A 49 -13.55 -0.64 -10.58
N PHE A 50 -12.39 -0.10 -10.26
CA PHE A 50 -11.66 -0.41 -9.05
C PHE A 50 -11.32 0.88 -8.31
N ARG A 51 -11.36 0.82 -6.98
CA ARG A 51 -10.89 1.87 -6.08
C ARG A 51 -9.98 1.25 -5.04
N PHE A 52 -8.81 1.85 -4.88
CA PHE A 52 -7.83 1.49 -3.87
C PHE A 52 -7.70 2.60 -2.85
N ASP A 53 -7.60 2.21 -1.59
CA ASP A 53 -7.09 3.01 -0.49
C ASP A 53 -6.31 2.07 0.42
N ALA A 54 -5.01 1.93 0.15
CA ALA A 54 -4.13 0.97 0.79
C ALA A 54 -2.85 1.65 1.28
N HIS A 55 -2.43 1.31 2.49
CA HIS A 55 -1.19 1.82 3.07
C HIS A 55 -0.47 0.73 3.86
N ALA A 56 0.85 0.76 3.82
CA ALA A 56 1.68 -0.13 4.61
C ALA A 56 1.45 0.13 6.11
N ALA A 57 1.35 -0.96 6.86
CA ALA A 57 1.28 -1.00 8.31
C ALA A 57 2.17 -2.15 8.79
N PRO A 58 3.50 -2.06 8.61
CA PRO A 58 4.41 -3.16 8.87
C PRO A 58 4.32 -3.66 10.30
N TYR A 59 4.54 -4.96 10.50
CA TYR A 59 4.59 -5.59 11.81
C TYR A 59 3.31 -5.39 12.65
N SER A 60 2.15 -5.31 11.98
CA SER A 60 0.89 -4.99 12.64
C SER A 60 -0.15 -6.11 12.61
N ARG A 61 0.19 -7.26 12.00
CA ARG A 61 -0.68 -8.44 11.92
C ARG A 61 0.10 -9.71 12.32
N PRO A 62 0.14 -10.04 13.62
CA PRO A 62 0.84 -11.23 14.08
C PRO A 62 0.18 -12.51 13.55
N THR A 63 1.00 -13.48 13.16
CA THR A 63 0.59 -14.85 12.85
C THR A 63 1.37 -15.85 13.72
N PRO A 64 0.96 -17.13 13.81
CA PRO A 64 1.75 -18.14 14.49
C PRO A 64 3.20 -18.25 13.97
N GLU A 65 3.40 -18.05 12.67
CA GLU A 65 4.70 -18.09 11.99
C GLU A 65 5.48 -16.76 12.10
N ALA A 66 4.77 -15.65 12.29
CA ALA A 66 5.34 -14.31 12.43
C ALA A 66 4.69 -13.57 13.61
N PRO A 67 5.10 -13.83 14.86
CA PRO A 67 4.46 -13.26 16.05
C PRO A 67 4.55 -11.73 16.17
N GLY A 68 5.48 -11.11 15.45
CA GLY A 68 5.59 -9.65 15.33
C GLY A 68 4.92 -9.08 14.08
N GLY A 69 4.26 -9.92 13.25
CA GLY A 69 3.79 -9.54 11.92
C GLY A 69 4.91 -9.50 10.88
N LEU A 70 4.57 -9.06 9.68
CA LEU A 70 5.48 -9.04 8.52
C LEU A 70 5.77 -7.60 8.08
N PRO A 71 6.93 -7.34 7.44
CA PRO A 71 7.24 -6.01 6.90
C PRO A 71 6.27 -5.57 5.80
N THR A 72 5.54 -6.53 5.21
CA THR A 72 4.56 -6.33 4.13
C THR A 72 3.14 -6.15 4.64
N ASP A 73 2.93 -6.16 5.96
CA ASP A 73 1.61 -5.93 6.54
C ASP A 73 1.05 -4.59 6.07
N ALA A 74 -0.23 -4.58 5.74
CA ALA A 74 -0.91 -3.41 5.23
C ALA A 74 -2.35 -3.31 5.77
N ARG A 75 -2.95 -2.15 5.57
CA ARG A 75 -4.33 -1.83 5.93
C ARG A 75 -4.98 -1.03 4.81
N GLY A 76 -6.30 -1.00 4.84
CA GLY A 76 -7.10 -0.23 3.90
C GLY A 76 -8.15 -1.08 3.20
N THR A 77 -8.68 -0.58 2.10
CA THR A 77 -9.78 -1.20 1.37
C THR A 77 -9.55 -1.25 -0.14
N VAL A 78 -10.09 -2.30 -0.75
CA VAL A 78 -10.32 -2.37 -2.19
C VAL A 78 -11.82 -2.45 -2.40
N ARG A 79 -12.35 -1.56 -3.25
CA ARG A 79 -13.73 -1.61 -3.71
C ARG A 79 -13.74 -1.80 -5.20
N PHE A 80 -14.63 -2.65 -5.69
CA PHE A 80 -14.78 -2.85 -7.12
C PHE A 80 -16.22 -3.06 -7.53
N SER A 81 -16.53 -2.66 -8.75
CA SER A 81 -17.84 -2.82 -9.35
C SER A 81 -17.74 -3.32 -10.78
N HIS A 82 -18.72 -4.11 -11.16
CA HIS A 82 -18.87 -4.64 -12.52
C HIS A 82 -20.32 -4.43 -12.95
N ALA A 83 -20.53 -3.45 -13.83
CA ALA A 83 -21.83 -3.22 -14.45
C ALA A 83 -21.90 -3.91 -15.81
N ARG A 84 -22.90 -4.77 -15.98
CA ARG A 84 -23.20 -5.51 -17.21
C ARG A 84 -24.71 -5.73 -17.33
N ASP A 85 -25.25 -5.70 -18.54
CA ASP A 85 -26.66 -5.99 -18.81
C ASP A 85 -27.65 -5.18 -17.94
N GLY A 86 -27.31 -3.93 -17.60
CA GLY A 86 -28.12 -3.04 -16.76
C GLY A 86 -28.08 -3.36 -15.26
N VAL A 87 -27.28 -4.32 -14.82
CA VAL A 87 -27.09 -4.70 -13.41
C VAL A 87 -25.68 -4.30 -12.96
N THR A 88 -25.58 -3.67 -11.78
CA THR A 88 -24.28 -3.36 -11.17
C THR A 88 -23.99 -4.27 -9.99
N TYR A 89 -22.91 -5.02 -10.12
CA TYR A 89 -22.35 -5.84 -9.06
C TYR A 89 -21.28 -5.06 -8.31
N THR A 90 -21.21 -5.21 -6.98
CA THR A 90 -20.26 -4.49 -6.13
C THR A 90 -19.64 -5.43 -5.11
N ALA A 91 -18.40 -5.14 -4.74
CA ALA A 91 -17.67 -5.87 -3.73
C ALA A 91 -16.69 -4.96 -2.96
N GLU A 92 -16.39 -5.37 -1.73
CA GLU A 92 -15.45 -4.71 -0.83
C GLU A 92 -14.55 -5.76 -0.17
N ALA A 93 -13.27 -5.44 -0.07
CA ALA A 93 -12.25 -6.28 0.53
C ALA A 93 -11.30 -5.45 1.41
N GLU A 94 -10.82 -6.04 2.49
CA GLU A 94 -9.86 -5.43 3.41
C GLU A 94 -8.42 -5.80 3.02
N VAL A 95 -7.58 -4.81 2.83
CA VAL A 95 -6.17 -5.00 2.45
C VAL A 95 -5.40 -5.62 3.61
N ASP A 96 -4.62 -6.65 3.30
CA ASP A 96 -3.84 -7.36 4.30
C ASP A 96 -2.34 -7.35 3.97
N CYS A 97 -1.94 -7.34 2.70
CA CYS A 97 -0.54 -7.14 2.29
C CYS A 97 -0.39 -6.02 1.27
N LEU A 98 0.73 -5.28 1.34
CA LEU A 98 1.20 -4.37 0.30
C LEU A 98 2.73 -4.43 0.13
N LEU A 99 3.15 -4.48 -1.13
CA LEU A 99 4.53 -4.30 -1.58
C LEU A 99 4.55 -3.27 -2.72
N THR A 100 5.57 -2.41 -2.73
CA THR A 100 5.82 -1.47 -3.82
C THR A 100 7.23 -1.62 -4.37
N GLY A 101 7.38 -1.39 -5.66
CA GLY A 101 8.66 -1.32 -6.37
C GLY A 101 8.59 -0.27 -7.46
N GLY A 102 9.09 0.93 -7.15
CA GLY A 102 8.98 2.08 -8.06
C GLY A 102 7.50 2.41 -8.34
N PRO A 103 7.06 2.44 -9.62
CA PRO A 103 5.66 2.73 -9.97
C PRO A 103 4.71 1.52 -9.82
N VAL A 104 5.20 0.37 -9.38
CA VAL A 104 4.42 -0.87 -9.30
C VAL A 104 4.05 -1.18 -7.85
N ALA A 105 2.83 -1.66 -7.64
CA ALA A 105 2.39 -2.23 -6.38
C ALA A 105 1.81 -3.63 -6.57
N THR A 106 2.02 -4.49 -5.57
CA THR A 106 1.35 -5.78 -5.40
C THR A 106 0.67 -5.77 -4.05
N LEU A 107 -0.62 -6.09 -4.00
CA LEU A 107 -1.37 -6.18 -2.76
C LEU A 107 -2.34 -7.35 -2.79
N THR A 108 -2.73 -7.78 -1.59
CA THR A 108 -3.84 -8.71 -1.41
C THR A 108 -4.88 -8.10 -0.49
N ALA A 109 -6.13 -8.50 -0.69
CA ALA A 109 -7.24 -8.10 0.17
C ALA A 109 -8.20 -9.26 0.39
N VAL A 110 -8.74 -9.36 1.60
CA VAL A 110 -9.71 -10.39 2.00
C VAL A 110 -11.12 -9.86 1.77
N LEU A 111 -11.91 -10.57 0.98
CA LEU A 111 -13.27 -10.14 0.63
C LEU A 111 -14.17 -10.10 1.86
N THR A 112 -14.80 -8.96 2.14
CA THR A 112 -15.69 -8.77 3.30
C THR A 112 -17.15 -8.56 2.91
N GLY A 113 -17.42 -8.14 1.67
CA GLY A 113 -18.79 -7.97 1.16
C GLY A 113 -18.92 -8.11 -0.35
N SER A 114 -20.05 -8.63 -0.82
CA SER A 114 -20.40 -8.74 -2.24
C SER A 114 -21.92 -8.71 -2.44
N SER A 115 -22.40 -8.09 -3.53
CA SER A 115 -23.82 -8.03 -3.86
C SER A 115 -24.37 -9.24 -4.63
N HIS A 116 -23.52 -10.17 -5.09
CA HIS A 116 -23.94 -11.27 -5.98
C HIS A 116 -23.36 -12.65 -5.63
N GLY A 117 -22.57 -12.75 -4.54
CA GLY A 117 -22.12 -14.02 -3.98
C GLY A 117 -21.25 -14.91 -4.89
N ARG A 118 -20.79 -14.42 -6.05
CA ARG A 118 -19.92 -15.24 -6.94
C ARG A 118 -18.50 -15.39 -6.41
N LEU A 119 -18.03 -14.44 -5.60
CA LEU A 119 -16.77 -14.56 -4.87
C LEU A 119 -17.08 -14.93 -3.40
N PRO A 120 -16.39 -15.92 -2.82
CA PRO A 120 -16.63 -16.31 -1.45
C PRO A 120 -16.18 -15.21 -0.49
N ILE A 121 -17.05 -14.81 0.45
CA ILE A 121 -16.65 -13.95 1.57
C ILE A 121 -15.54 -14.67 2.36
N GLY A 122 -14.49 -13.93 2.73
CA GLY A 122 -13.28 -14.46 3.34
C GLY A 122 -12.20 -14.90 2.35
N ALA A 123 -12.49 -14.96 1.04
CA ALA A 123 -11.47 -15.27 0.06
C ALA A 123 -10.46 -14.13 -0.08
N ARG A 124 -9.15 -14.47 -0.11
CA ARG A 124 -8.10 -13.51 -0.44
C ARG A 124 -7.94 -13.36 -1.95
N LEU A 125 -8.01 -12.11 -2.40
CA LEU A 125 -7.89 -11.68 -3.78
C LEU A 125 -6.56 -10.96 -3.98
N GLY A 126 -5.93 -11.16 -5.14
CA GLY A 126 -4.67 -10.52 -5.50
C GLY A 126 -4.87 -9.39 -6.49
N PHE A 127 -4.18 -8.27 -6.27
CA PHE A 127 -4.19 -7.12 -7.16
C PHE A 127 -2.78 -6.62 -7.42
N SER A 128 -2.53 -6.15 -8.65
CA SER A 128 -1.33 -5.40 -8.99
C SER A 128 -1.71 -4.09 -9.64
N VAL A 129 -0.90 -3.06 -9.43
CA VAL A 129 -1.10 -1.72 -10.00
C VAL A 129 0.21 -1.24 -10.59
N LEU A 130 0.15 -0.62 -11.76
CA LEU A 130 1.21 0.16 -12.37
C LEU A 130 0.70 1.60 -12.54
N ASP A 131 1.29 2.53 -11.78
CA ASP A 131 1.14 4.00 -11.92
C ASP A 131 2.02 4.45 -13.10
N GLY A 132 1.43 4.54 -14.29
CA GLY A 132 2.11 4.63 -15.58
C GLY A 132 1.42 5.57 -16.57
N ARG A 133 1.72 5.39 -17.87
CA ARG A 133 1.12 6.18 -18.97
C ARG A 133 0.82 5.29 -20.18
N PRO A 134 -0.31 4.58 -20.23
CA PRO A 134 -1.41 4.58 -19.25
C PRO A 134 -1.13 3.69 -18.03
N ASP A 135 -1.87 3.95 -16.94
CA ASP A 135 -1.94 3.04 -15.80
C ASP A 135 -2.44 1.67 -16.22
N ARG A 136 -2.04 0.66 -15.45
CA ARG A 136 -2.55 -0.72 -15.60
C ARG A 136 -2.82 -1.33 -14.24
N MET A 137 -3.69 -2.33 -14.23
CA MET A 137 -3.85 -3.18 -13.05
C MET A 137 -4.11 -4.64 -13.40
N GLY A 138 -3.89 -5.51 -12.43
CA GLY A 138 -4.20 -6.94 -12.51
C GLY A 138 -5.09 -7.33 -11.35
N PHE A 139 -5.93 -8.32 -11.57
CA PHE A 139 -6.78 -8.93 -10.55
C PHE A 139 -6.73 -10.46 -10.68
N SER A 140 -6.77 -11.17 -9.56
CA SER A 140 -6.45 -12.61 -9.50
C SER A 140 -7.54 -13.56 -9.97
N TRP A 141 -8.57 -13.06 -10.65
CA TRP A 141 -9.64 -13.86 -11.22
C TRP A 141 -9.84 -13.51 -12.70
N GLY A 142 -10.55 -14.35 -13.45
CA GLY A 142 -10.92 -14.08 -14.83
C GLY A 142 -9.81 -14.39 -15.85
N VAL A 143 -8.54 -14.11 -15.53
CA VAL A 143 -7.38 -14.50 -16.38
C VAL A 143 -6.58 -15.63 -15.74
N ALA A 144 -6.19 -15.45 -14.49
CA ALA A 144 -5.73 -16.52 -13.63
C ALA A 144 -6.90 -16.80 -12.69
N ASP A 145 -7.43 -18.02 -12.63
CA ASP A 145 -8.58 -18.33 -11.76
C ASP A 145 -8.09 -18.70 -10.34
N GLY A 146 -7.61 -17.69 -9.61
CA GLY A 146 -7.06 -17.84 -8.27
C GLY A 146 -7.82 -17.03 -7.22
N THR A 147 -8.63 -17.71 -6.41
CA THR A 147 -9.15 -17.19 -5.15
C THR A 147 -8.44 -17.84 -3.96
N ASP A 148 -8.46 -17.18 -2.81
CA ASP A 148 -7.77 -17.64 -1.58
C ASP A 148 -6.25 -17.75 -1.76
N LEU A 149 -5.68 -16.67 -2.27
CA LEU A 149 -4.24 -16.58 -2.45
C LEU A 149 -3.51 -16.51 -1.11
N ARG A 150 -2.21 -16.84 -1.14
CA ARG A 150 -1.30 -16.41 -0.07
C ARG A 150 -1.10 -14.89 -0.13
N PRO A 151 -0.78 -14.23 1.00
CA PRO A 151 -0.51 -12.80 1.03
C PRO A 151 0.53 -12.38 -0.03
N CYS A 152 0.34 -11.18 -0.59
CA CYS A 152 1.25 -10.56 -1.54
C CYS A 152 1.42 -11.28 -2.90
N LEU A 153 0.51 -12.20 -3.27
CA LEU A 153 0.49 -12.79 -4.61
C LEU A 153 -0.56 -12.10 -5.49
N ALA A 154 -0.16 -11.70 -6.69
CA ALA A 154 -1.05 -11.13 -7.71
C ALA A 154 -0.50 -11.39 -9.13
N PRO A 155 -1.35 -11.41 -10.16
CA PRO A 155 -0.89 -11.45 -11.55
C PRO A 155 -0.23 -10.12 -11.96
N ALA A 156 0.44 -10.12 -13.12
CA ALA A 156 0.95 -8.89 -13.72
C ALA A 156 -0.18 -7.87 -14.02
N PRO A 157 0.11 -6.56 -14.06
CA PRO A 157 -0.91 -5.54 -14.34
C PRO A 157 -1.28 -5.55 -15.83
N PHE A 158 -2.20 -6.44 -16.21
CA PHE A 158 -2.54 -6.70 -17.61
C PHE A 158 -3.61 -5.75 -18.16
N ALA A 159 -4.58 -5.32 -17.35
CA ALA A 159 -5.73 -4.54 -17.79
C ALA A 159 -5.36 -3.05 -17.85
N PRO A 160 -5.45 -2.40 -19.02
CA PRO A 160 -5.20 -0.96 -19.13
C PRO A 160 -6.34 -0.17 -18.49
N VAL A 161 -5.97 0.91 -17.80
CA VAL A 161 -6.90 1.94 -17.35
C VAL A 161 -7.35 2.77 -18.55
N VAL A 162 -8.65 3.02 -18.63
CA VAL A 162 -9.29 3.81 -19.72
C VAL A 162 -9.97 5.08 -19.22
N GLU A 163 -10.16 5.22 -17.91
CA GLU A 163 -10.73 6.42 -17.27
C GLU A 163 -10.30 6.47 -15.80
N GLY A 164 -9.98 7.66 -15.29
CA GLY A 164 -9.44 7.82 -13.94
C GLY A 164 -7.96 7.46 -13.86
N GLY A 165 -7.52 6.96 -12.71
CA GLY A 165 -6.12 6.59 -12.50
C GLY A 165 -5.83 6.17 -11.06
N PHE A 166 -4.63 5.63 -10.88
CA PHE A 166 -4.08 5.18 -9.61
C PHE A 166 -2.80 5.95 -9.28
N ARG A 167 -2.45 5.95 -8.01
CA ARG A 167 -1.20 6.50 -7.51
C ARG A 167 -0.49 5.45 -6.68
N VAL A 168 0.74 5.13 -7.05
CA VAL A 168 1.63 4.29 -6.23
C VAL A 168 2.63 5.19 -5.52
N ARG A 169 2.66 5.09 -4.20
CA ARG A 169 3.70 5.69 -3.35
C ARG A 169 4.68 4.59 -2.96
N HIS A 170 5.86 4.62 -3.54
CA HIS A 170 6.93 3.68 -3.17
C HIS A 170 7.41 3.93 -1.74
N GLY A 171 7.52 2.87 -0.97
CA GLY A 171 8.23 2.84 0.31
C GLY A 171 9.13 1.62 0.37
N ASP A 172 10.35 1.80 0.87
CA ASP A 172 11.25 0.68 1.15
C ASP A 172 10.71 -0.15 2.32
N LEU A 173 11.06 -1.44 2.35
CA LEU A 173 10.73 -2.28 3.51
C LEU A 173 11.41 -1.71 4.76
N PRO A 174 10.72 -1.66 5.90
CA PRO A 174 11.34 -1.24 7.16
C PRO A 174 12.41 -2.26 7.58
N PRO A 175 13.36 -1.84 8.44
CA PRO A 175 14.27 -2.78 9.08
C PRO A 175 13.49 -3.80 9.93
N LEU A 176 14.09 -4.98 10.08
CA LEU A 176 13.57 -5.98 11.03
C LEU A 176 13.61 -5.41 12.46
N PRO A 177 12.58 -5.66 13.29
CA PRO A 177 12.54 -5.26 14.70
C PRO A 177 13.58 -6.01 15.55
#